data_AF-A0A959L9D5-F1
#
_entry.id   AF-A0A959L9D5-F1
#
_cell.length_a   1.000
_cell.length_b   1.000
_cell.length_c   1.000
_cell.angle_alpha   90.00
_cell.angle_beta   90.00
_cell.angle_gamma   90.00
#
_symmetry.space_group_name_H-M   'P 1'
#
loop_
_entity.id
_entity.type
_entity.pdbx_description
1 polymer ?
#
loop_
_entity_poly.entity_id
_entity_poly.type
_entity_poly.pdbx_seq_one_letter_code
_entity_poly.pdbx_strand_id
1 'polypeptide(L)'
;MKSKIFILLVFSLSILFNACKEDTAEVKIVKPRPHSPWVFRSVLDTQARMITMALDDRLWAAYHVETGGLYKVWDGVVNFEGPVYNQVHGPQPTTLGDAYFVNKYVSPFLLFSHEDTLVTSYKYLGHKFVNDHVVIMHELIYTNQKIHIDETIETSKSENNSLVLNRSFNVDGLADGQKIIFKSNVESISIKENIKTNGEIEFLEVKEVQSENLNFVRADFDLILKNGNTNLDIILMDKAMVKNANSSMNAIVVEEEFPGLQVIANSDCKTCHNKTRKTIGPSYLDIANRYDPSEENKLQLIKKIKQGGSGVWGSNAMTPHPTLSDEGLGEVVDYIFSLRTKKNDVFEGLAVNSILPATNLDHVNLGNGLVTKVFLTNYKVNGMSDIRFNAKPIMAGVMKNFGNIGGSDFVGVNENFAILAQGYFKVDEEGQYDFRIWSD
;
A
#
# COMPACT_ATOMS: atom_id res chain seq x y z
N MET A 1 -79.24 -27.70 5.48
CA MET A 1 -78.48 -26.44 5.33
C MET A 1 -77.33 -26.25 6.34
N LYS A 2 -76.80 -27.32 6.98
CA LYS A 2 -75.75 -27.22 8.02
C LYS A 2 -74.42 -27.93 7.69
N SER A 3 -74.32 -28.62 6.54
CA SER A 3 -73.10 -29.39 6.17
C SER A 3 -72.16 -28.66 5.19
N LYS A 4 -72.63 -27.61 4.49
CA LYS A 4 -71.78 -26.85 3.54
C LYS A 4 -71.01 -25.67 4.17
N ILE A 5 -71.35 -25.26 5.40
CA ILE A 5 -70.69 -24.13 6.09
C ILE A 5 -69.40 -24.56 6.80
N PHE A 6 -69.28 -25.83 7.21
CA PHE A 6 -68.08 -26.30 7.91
C PHE A 6 -66.88 -26.52 6.97
N ILE A 7 -67.14 -26.90 5.71
CA ILE A 7 -66.06 -27.10 4.72
C ILE A 7 -65.50 -25.76 4.23
N LEU A 8 -66.31 -24.70 4.16
CA LEU A 8 -65.82 -23.36 3.77
C LEU A 8 -64.95 -22.72 4.85
N LEU A 9 -65.20 -23.02 6.13
CA LEU A 9 -64.42 -22.50 7.26
C LEU A 9 -63.08 -23.23 7.46
N VAL A 10 -62.98 -24.50 7.06
CA VAL A 10 -61.69 -25.21 7.06
C VAL A 10 -60.84 -24.80 5.85
N PHE A 11 -61.45 -24.56 4.69
CA PHE A 11 -60.71 -24.09 3.50
C PHE A 11 -60.27 -22.63 3.58
N SER A 12 -61.00 -21.76 4.31
CA SER A 12 -60.55 -20.37 4.53
C SER A 12 -59.46 -20.24 5.61
N LEU A 13 -59.32 -21.24 6.49
CA LEU A 13 -58.26 -21.25 7.50
C LEU A 13 -56.95 -21.86 6.98
N SER A 14 -56.99 -22.67 5.92
CA SER A 14 -55.78 -23.22 5.27
C SER A 14 -55.07 -22.22 4.34
N ILE A 15 -55.77 -21.18 3.89
CA ILE A 15 -55.21 -20.15 2.98
C ILE A 15 -54.53 -19.01 3.77
N LEU A 16 -54.80 -18.88 5.07
CA LEU A 16 -54.17 -17.88 5.94
C LEU A 16 -52.87 -18.34 6.63
N PHE A 17 -52.49 -19.62 6.52
CA PHE A 17 -51.21 -20.13 7.02
C PHE A 17 -50.08 -20.22 5.99
N ASN A 18 -50.35 -19.92 4.71
CA ASN A 18 -49.32 -19.87 3.65
C ASN A 18 -48.91 -18.45 3.25
N ALA A 19 -49.40 -17.42 3.94
CA ALA A 19 -49.05 -16.01 3.66
C ALA A 19 -47.91 -15.46 4.54
N CYS A 20 -47.36 -16.28 5.45
CA CYS A 20 -46.14 -15.97 6.20
C CYS A 20 -45.11 -17.09 5.99
N LYS A 21 -44.72 -17.31 4.73
CA LYS A 21 -43.34 -17.73 4.50
C LYS A 21 -42.55 -16.43 4.60
N GLU A 22 -41.88 -16.22 5.73
CA GLU A 22 -40.77 -15.28 5.74
C GLU A 22 -39.88 -15.73 4.59
N ASP A 23 -39.80 -14.90 3.55
CA ASP A 23 -38.62 -14.88 2.71
C ASP A 23 -37.49 -14.52 3.65
N THR A 24 -36.91 -15.54 4.30
CA THR A 24 -35.50 -15.54 4.61
C THR A 24 -34.80 -15.54 3.26
N ALA A 25 -34.84 -14.38 2.59
CA ALA A 25 -33.71 -13.96 1.81
C ALA A 25 -32.55 -14.17 2.77
N GLU A 26 -31.73 -15.19 2.51
CA GLU A 26 -30.42 -15.26 3.10
C GLU A 26 -29.83 -13.88 2.86
N VAL A 27 -29.77 -13.06 3.92
CA VAL A 27 -28.95 -11.87 3.94
C VAL A 27 -27.56 -12.46 3.79
N LYS A 28 -27.09 -12.58 2.55
CA LYS A 28 -25.69 -12.82 2.26
C LYS A 28 -24.99 -11.68 2.97
N ILE A 29 -24.43 -11.98 4.14
CA ILE A 29 -23.53 -11.09 4.84
C ILE A 29 -22.34 -10.98 3.91
N VAL A 30 -22.39 -10.02 2.99
CA VAL A 30 -21.26 -9.65 2.15
C VAL A 30 -20.20 -9.17 3.15
N LYS A 31 -19.07 -9.90 3.23
CA LYS A 31 -17.93 -9.48 4.05
C LYS A 31 -17.65 -8.02 3.70
N PRO A 32 -17.64 -7.09 4.67
CA PRO A 32 -17.36 -5.69 4.38
C PRO A 32 -15.99 -5.59 3.70
N ARG A 33 -15.92 -4.83 2.61
CA ARG A 33 -14.67 -4.62 1.88
C ARG A 33 -13.65 -3.92 2.78
N PRO A 34 -12.35 -4.27 2.68
CA PRO A 34 -11.31 -3.84 3.61
C PRO A 34 -10.96 -2.35 3.54
N HIS A 35 -11.47 -1.65 2.52
CA HIS A 35 -11.26 -0.22 2.29
C HIS A 35 -12.47 0.40 1.58
N SER A 36 -12.70 1.70 1.73
CA SER A 36 -13.72 2.43 0.94
C SER A 36 -13.19 3.77 0.40
N PRO A 37 -13.19 4.00 -0.93
CA PRO A 37 -13.50 3.03 -1.98
C PRO A 37 -12.42 1.93 -2.05
N TRP A 38 -12.81 0.66 -2.22
CA TRP A 38 -11.86 -0.44 -2.36
C TRP A 38 -11.25 -0.54 -3.76
N VAL A 39 -11.85 0.11 -4.77
CA VAL A 39 -11.29 0.27 -6.12
C VAL A 39 -11.23 1.76 -6.46
N PHE A 40 -10.06 2.24 -6.90
CA PHE A 40 -9.89 3.64 -7.29
C PHE A 40 -8.75 3.83 -8.29
N ARG A 41 -8.78 4.98 -8.97
CA ARG A 41 -7.72 5.42 -9.89
C ARG A 41 -6.65 6.16 -9.11
N SER A 42 -5.38 5.92 -9.43
CA SER A 42 -4.25 6.51 -8.70
C SER A 42 -3.02 6.73 -9.59
N VAL A 43 -2.07 7.48 -9.05
CA VAL A 43 -0.66 7.41 -9.45
C VAL A 43 0.04 6.65 -8.32
N LEU A 44 0.39 5.39 -8.55
CA LEU A 44 0.91 4.50 -7.51
C LEU A 44 2.39 4.25 -7.75
N ASP A 45 3.25 4.42 -6.74
CA ASP A 45 4.70 4.19 -6.85
C ASP A 45 5.34 4.98 -8.00
N THR A 46 4.90 6.22 -8.18
CA THR A 46 5.26 7.13 -9.29
C THR A 46 4.77 6.68 -10.67
N GLN A 47 4.05 5.56 -10.78
CA GLN A 47 3.42 5.11 -12.01
C GLN A 47 2.08 5.77 -12.19
N ALA A 48 1.90 6.47 -13.32
CA ALA A 48 0.65 7.13 -13.64
C ALA A 48 -0.41 6.14 -14.13
N ARG A 49 -1.68 6.56 -14.07
CA ARG A 49 -2.83 5.86 -14.65
C ARG A 49 -2.96 4.43 -14.16
N MET A 50 -2.90 4.27 -12.85
CA MET A 50 -3.15 2.98 -12.20
C MET A 50 -4.63 2.87 -11.82
N ILE A 51 -5.11 1.64 -11.76
CA ILE A 51 -6.29 1.26 -10.99
C ILE A 51 -5.82 0.37 -9.85
N THR A 52 -6.18 0.72 -8.62
CA THR A 52 -5.71 0.08 -7.39
C THR A 52 -6.90 -0.49 -6.63
N MET A 53 -6.72 -1.68 -6.08
CA MET A 53 -7.77 -2.50 -5.48
C MET A 53 -7.31 -3.05 -4.13
N ALA A 54 -8.13 -2.88 -3.10
CA ALA A 54 -8.00 -3.59 -1.83
C ALA A 54 -8.86 -4.85 -1.87
N LEU A 55 -8.23 -6.01 -2.08
CA LEU A 55 -8.92 -7.29 -2.29
C LEU A 55 -9.22 -8.01 -0.97
N ASP A 56 -8.31 -7.92 -0.01
CA ASP A 56 -8.49 -8.37 1.37
C ASP A 56 -7.79 -7.39 2.34
N ASP A 57 -7.85 -7.61 3.65
CA ASP A 57 -7.41 -6.65 4.68
C ASP A 57 -5.95 -6.20 4.48
N ARG A 58 -5.12 -7.11 3.96
CA ARG A 58 -3.74 -6.81 3.58
C ARG A 58 -3.39 -7.19 2.15
N LEU A 59 -4.31 -7.73 1.35
CA LEU A 59 -3.99 -8.05 -0.05
C LEU A 59 -4.49 -6.95 -0.97
N TRP A 60 -3.56 -6.32 -1.68
CA TRP A 60 -3.86 -5.31 -2.67
C TRP A 60 -3.31 -5.67 -4.03
N ALA A 61 -3.98 -5.17 -5.07
CA ALA A 61 -3.56 -5.32 -6.46
C ALA A 61 -3.62 -3.97 -7.18
N ALA A 62 -2.72 -3.76 -8.14
CA ALA A 62 -2.74 -2.59 -9.00
C ALA A 62 -2.48 -2.93 -10.45
N TYR A 63 -3.19 -2.31 -11.38
CA TYR A 63 -3.06 -2.51 -12.82
C TYR A 63 -2.70 -1.21 -13.54
N HIS A 64 -1.89 -1.35 -14.59
CA HIS A 64 -1.69 -0.34 -15.62
C HIS A 64 -2.93 -0.24 -16.49
N VAL A 65 -3.51 0.95 -16.56
CA VAL A 65 -4.72 1.17 -17.35
C VAL A 65 -4.41 1.33 -18.83
N GLU A 66 -3.18 1.69 -19.18
CA GLU A 66 -2.82 1.89 -20.59
C GLU A 66 -2.54 0.58 -21.32
N THR A 67 -2.33 -0.51 -20.59
CA THR A 67 -1.84 -1.77 -21.13
C THR A 67 -2.58 -3.00 -20.58
N GLY A 68 -3.32 -2.86 -19.49
CA GLY A 68 -4.00 -3.96 -18.82
C GLY A 68 -3.08 -4.87 -18.01
N GLY A 69 -1.80 -4.51 -17.90
CA GLY A 69 -0.83 -5.23 -17.07
C GLY A 69 -1.18 -5.12 -15.58
N LEU A 70 -1.43 -6.24 -14.92
CA LEU A 70 -1.37 -6.31 -13.46
C LEU A 70 0.04 -5.95 -13.04
N TYR A 71 0.27 -4.80 -12.41
CA TYR A 71 1.59 -4.30 -12.00
C TYR A 71 2.13 -5.03 -10.78
N LYS A 72 1.32 -5.11 -9.71
CA LYS A 72 1.79 -5.61 -8.41
C LYS A 72 0.64 -6.18 -7.61
N VAL A 73 0.93 -7.27 -6.90
CA VAL A 73 0.11 -7.81 -5.81
C VAL A 73 0.96 -7.85 -4.56
N TRP A 74 0.52 -7.25 -3.46
CA TRP A 74 1.33 -7.13 -2.25
C TRP A 74 0.55 -7.34 -0.97
N ASP A 75 1.30 -7.78 0.06
CA ASP A 75 0.84 -7.88 1.44
C ASP A 75 1.16 -6.57 2.17
N GLY A 76 0.14 -5.78 2.47
CA GLY A 76 0.25 -4.52 3.18
C GLY A 76 -0.87 -3.55 2.81
N VAL A 77 -0.51 -2.27 2.65
CA VAL A 77 -1.46 -1.18 2.46
C VAL A 77 -0.96 -0.17 1.43
N VAL A 78 -1.84 0.72 0.98
CA VAL A 78 -1.44 1.94 0.27
C VAL A 78 -1.26 3.08 1.26
N ASN A 79 -0.07 3.70 1.23
CA ASN A 79 0.12 4.99 1.87
C ASN A 79 -0.49 6.09 1.00
N PHE A 80 -1.58 6.67 1.47
CA PHE A 80 -2.23 7.83 0.86
C PHE A 80 -1.69 9.13 1.46
N GLU A 81 -0.38 9.34 1.42
CA GLU A 81 0.18 10.65 1.73
C GLU A 81 0.13 11.51 0.47
N GLY A 82 -1.00 12.18 0.24
CA GLY A 82 -1.24 13.02 -0.95
C GLY A 82 -2.62 13.69 -0.89
N PRO A 83 -2.79 14.92 -1.40
CA PRO A 83 -3.93 15.76 -1.08
C PRO A 83 -4.97 15.68 -2.18
N VAL A 84 -6.06 15.00 -1.87
CA VAL A 84 -7.33 15.29 -2.53
C VAL A 84 -8.01 16.53 -1.88
N TYR A 85 -7.39 17.15 -0.85
CA TYR A 85 -8.11 18.07 0.06
C TYR A 85 -7.47 19.44 0.36
N ASN A 86 -6.37 19.89 -0.28
CA ASN A 86 -5.76 21.20 0.09
C ASN A 86 -5.09 22.03 -1.04
N GLN A 87 -5.48 21.86 -2.30
CA GLN A 87 -5.06 22.73 -3.42
C GLN A 87 -3.53 22.90 -3.64
N VAL A 88 -2.69 22.01 -3.10
CA VAL A 88 -1.24 21.93 -3.41
C VAL A 88 -0.88 20.46 -3.61
N HIS A 89 -0.35 20.06 -4.77
CA HIS A 89 0.00 18.68 -5.11
C HIS A 89 1.01 18.07 -4.12
N GLY A 90 0.52 17.29 -3.18
CA GLY A 90 1.32 16.48 -2.25
C GLY A 90 1.76 15.15 -2.87
N PRO A 91 2.39 14.26 -2.09
CA PRO A 91 3.06 13.07 -2.63
C PRO A 91 2.08 12.13 -3.33
N GLN A 92 2.58 11.35 -4.28
CA GLN A 92 1.78 10.33 -4.96
C GLN A 92 1.62 9.10 -4.03
N PRO A 93 0.48 8.40 -4.06
CA PRO A 93 0.30 7.14 -3.32
C PRO A 93 1.47 6.16 -3.50
N THR A 94 1.87 5.48 -2.42
CA THR A 94 2.96 4.48 -2.45
C THR A 94 2.55 3.18 -1.77
N THR A 95 3.00 2.04 -2.29
CA THR A 95 2.78 0.75 -1.64
C THR A 95 3.65 0.61 -0.40
N LEU A 96 3.05 0.15 0.70
CA LEU A 96 3.73 -0.28 1.91
C LEU A 96 3.54 -1.79 2.08
N GLY A 97 4.61 -2.50 2.42
CA GLY A 97 4.61 -3.97 2.55
C GLY A 97 5.23 -4.67 1.34
N ASP A 98 5.66 -5.92 1.55
CA ASP A 98 6.36 -6.74 0.55
C ASP A 98 5.37 -7.30 -0.49
N ALA A 99 5.85 -7.51 -1.71
CA ALA A 99 5.03 -7.98 -2.82
C ALA A 99 5.07 -9.51 -2.95
N TYR A 100 3.91 -10.09 -3.30
CA TYR A 100 3.84 -11.49 -3.75
C TYR A 100 4.47 -11.64 -5.13
N PHE A 101 4.29 -10.62 -5.98
CA PHE A 101 5.02 -10.43 -7.21
C PHE A 101 4.91 -8.99 -7.70
N VAL A 102 5.96 -8.55 -8.40
CA VAL A 102 5.90 -7.38 -9.28
C VAL A 102 5.94 -7.93 -10.71
N ASN A 103 4.93 -7.60 -11.50
CA ASN A 103 4.84 -8.13 -12.84
C ASN A 103 5.81 -7.40 -13.76
N LYS A 104 6.63 -8.17 -14.49
CA LYS A 104 7.55 -7.61 -15.48
C LYS A 104 6.87 -7.34 -16.83
N TYR A 105 5.71 -7.94 -17.08
CA TYR A 105 4.97 -7.79 -18.33
C TYR A 105 3.99 -6.63 -18.23
N VAL A 106 4.47 -5.42 -18.55
CA VAL A 106 3.63 -4.20 -18.55
C VAL A 106 2.49 -4.33 -19.57
N SER A 107 2.75 -4.91 -20.74
CA SER A 107 1.75 -5.21 -21.78
C SER A 107 1.58 -6.72 -21.91
N PRO A 108 0.63 -7.33 -21.17
CA PRO A 108 0.58 -8.78 -21.03
C PRO A 108 -0.18 -9.48 -22.15
N PHE A 109 -1.04 -8.77 -22.89
CA PHE A 109 -1.90 -9.38 -23.89
C PHE A 109 -1.28 -9.32 -25.29
N LEU A 110 -1.06 -10.48 -25.90
CA LEU A 110 -0.59 -10.62 -27.27
C LEU A 110 -1.61 -11.39 -28.08
N LEU A 111 -2.09 -10.83 -29.19
CA LEU A 111 -2.97 -11.54 -30.11
C LEU A 111 -2.12 -12.38 -31.06
N PHE A 112 -2.51 -13.64 -31.24
CA PHE A 112 -1.89 -14.57 -32.19
C PHE A 112 -2.93 -15.08 -33.17
N SER A 113 -2.48 -15.30 -34.40
CA SER A 113 -3.20 -16.04 -35.42
C SER A 113 -2.23 -17.04 -36.04
N HIS A 114 -2.53 -18.33 -35.93
CA HIS A 114 -1.60 -19.40 -36.27
C HIS A 114 -0.26 -19.25 -35.50
N GLU A 115 0.84 -18.90 -36.18
CA GLU A 115 2.18 -18.69 -35.59
C GLU A 115 2.60 -17.22 -35.51
N ASP A 116 1.84 -16.30 -36.11
CA ASP A 116 2.19 -14.89 -36.17
C ASP A 116 1.57 -14.10 -35.01
N THR A 117 2.39 -13.25 -34.40
CA THR A 117 1.92 -12.23 -33.46
C THR A 117 1.31 -11.06 -34.22
N LEU A 118 0.08 -10.71 -33.88
CA LEU A 118 -0.65 -9.59 -34.47
C LEU A 118 -0.47 -8.33 -33.61
N VAL A 119 -0.09 -7.23 -34.26
CA VAL A 119 0.04 -5.93 -33.60
C VAL A 119 -1.35 -5.39 -33.27
N THR A 120 -1.64 -5.26 -31.97
CA THR A 120 -2.91 -4.72 -31.46
C THR A 120 -2.71 -3.38 -30.80
N SER A 121 -3.78 -2.59 -30.74
CA SER A 121 -3.89 -1.49 -29.78
C SER A 121 -4.75 -1.94 -28.61
N TYR A 122 -4.36 -1.55 -27.40
CA TYR A 122 -5.08 -1.83 -26.18
C TYR A 122 -5.95 -0.64 -25.80
N LYS A 123 -7.17 -0.91 -25.32
CA LYS A 123 -8.08 0.11 -24.81
C LYS A 123 -8.74 -0.35 -23.51
N TYR A 124 -8.62 0.48 -22.48
CA TYR A 124 -9.39 0.34 -21.26
C TYR A 124 -10.79 0.95 -21.42
N LEU A 125 -11.83 0.15 -21.17
CA LEU A 125 -13.23 0.57 -21.29
C LEU A 125 -13.85 1.03 -19.97
N GLY A 126 -13.18 0.77 -18.84
CA GLY A 126 -13.69 1.10 -17.51
C GLY A 126 -13.66 -0.10 -16.57
N HIS A 127 -14.31 0.07 -15.42
CA HIS A 127 -14.62 -1.03 -14.52
C HIS A 127 -16.06 -0.88 -14.02
N LYS A 128 -16.69 -2.00 -13.70
CA LYS A 128 -18.06 -2.08 -13.15
C LYS A 128 -18.07 -3.02 -11.95
N PHE A 129 -19.04 -2.86 -11.06
CA PHE A 129 -19.26 -3.79 -9.97
C PHE A 129 -20.39 -4.76 -10.34
N VAL A 130 -20.13 -6.06 -10.20
CA VAL A 130 -21.10 -7.14 -10.44
C VAL A 130 -21.01 -8.10 -9.27
N ASN A 131 -22.10 -8.26 -8.52
CA ASN A 131 -22.16 -9.12 -7.32
C ASN A 131 -21.05 -8.83 -6.30
N ASP A 132 -20.81 -7.54 -6.00
CA ASP A 132 -19.71 -7.05 -5.17
C ASP A 132 -18.30 -7.29 -5.72
N HIS A 133 -18.12 -7.93 -6.87
CA HIS A 133 -16.83 -8.07 -7.53
C HIS A 133 -16.61 -6.97 -8.56
N VAL A 134 -15.36 -6.60 -8.75
CA VAL A 134 -14.97 -5.64 -9.79
C VAL A 134 -14.64 -6.36 -11.08
N VAL A 135 -15.28 -5.93 -12.16
CA VAL A 135 -14.99 -6.38 -13.53
C VAL A 135 -14.27 -5.24 -14.24
N ILE A 136 -13.02 -5.49 -14.60
CA ILE A 136 -12.16 -4.61 -15.40
C ILE A 136 -12.42 -4.93 -16.86
N MET A 137 -12.84 -3.93 -17.65
CA MET A 137 -13.27 -4.14 -19.04
C MET A 137 -12.21 -3.60 -19.99
N HIS A 138 -11.78 -4.45 -20.92
CA HIS A 138 -10.70 -4.17 -21.87
C HIS A 138 -11.11 -4.51 -23.31
N GLU A 139 -10.42 -3.90 -24.26
CA GLU A 139 -10.55 -4.21 -25.69
C GLU A 139 -9.16 -4.27 -26.32
N LEU A 140 -8.88 -5.35 -27.07
CA LEU A 140 -7.80 -5.39 -28.03
C LEU A 140 -8.36 -5.11 -29.41
N ILE A 141 -7.75 -4.16 -30.11
CA ILE A 141 -8.17 -3.76 -31.45
C ILE A 141 -7.09 -4.19 -32.43
N TYR A 142 -7.46 -5.06 -33.36
CA TYR A 142 -6.64 -5.47 -34.49
C TYR A 142 -7.33 -5.06 -35.79
N THR A 143 -6.76 -4.12 -36.53
CA THR A 143 -7.39 -3.53 -37.72
C THR A 143 -8.78 -2.94 -37.38
N ASN A 144 -9.88 -3.59 -37.80
CA ASN A 144 -11.26 -3.24 -37.47
C ASN A 144 -11.93 -4.24 -36.50
N GLN A 145 -11.24 -5.32 -36.15
CA GLN A 145 -11.72 -6.33 -35.20
C GLN A 145 -11.52 -5.82 -33.78
N LYS A 146 -12.55 -5.99 -32.94
CA LYS A 146 -12.53 -5.67 -31.52
C LYS A 146 -12.70 -6.96 -30.74
N ILE A 147 -11.76 -7.24 -29.86
CA ILE A 147 -11.77 -8.40 -28.98
C ILE A 147 -11.95 -7.89 -27.56
N HIS A 148 -13.07 -8.23 -26.94
CA HIS A 148 -13.39 -7.83 -25.58
C HIS A 148 -12.75 -8.80 -24.58
N ILE A 149 -12.20 -8.25 -23.50
CA ILE A 149 -11.63 -9.02 -22.39
C ILE A 149 -12.16 -8.39 -21.11
N ASP A 150 -13.07 -9.10 -20.45
CA ASP A 150 -13.55 -8.76 -19.11
C ASP A 150 -12.72 -9.57 -18.10
N GLU A 151 -12.03 -8.88 -17.18
CA GLU A 151 -11.24 -9.50 -16.12
C GLU A 151 -11.87 -9.25 -14.75
N THR A 152 -12.00 -10.29 -13.94
CA THR A 152 -12.29 -10.19 -12.50
C THR A 152 -11.08 -10.64 -11.71
N ILE A 153 -10.76 -9.93 -10.62
CA ILE A 153 -9.72 -10.30 -9.66
C ILE A 153 -10.31 -10.32 -8.25
N GLU A 154 -10.03 -11.37 -7.50
CA GLU A 154 -10.56 -11.56 -6.14
C GLU A 154 -9.62 -12.44 -5.31
N THR A 155 -9.90 -12.56 -4.01
CA THR A 155 -9.24 -13.51 -3.13
C THR A 155 -10.18 -14.58 -2.59
N SER A 156 -9.59 -15.74 -2.29
CA SER A 156 -10.24 -16.79 -1.52
C SER A 156 -9.23 -17.52 -0.64
N LYS A 157 -9.70 -18.51 0.12
CA LYS A 157 -8.88 -19.38 0.95
C LYS A 157 -8.85 -20.78 0.34
N SER A 158 -7.68 -21.40 0.29
CA SER A 158 -7.53 -22.80 -0.06
C SER A 158 -8.04 -23.70 1.07
N GLU A 159 -8.15 -25.02 0.81
CA GLU A 159 -8.49 -26.01 1.84
C GLU A 159 -7.54 -25.96 3.05
N ASN A 160 -6.29 -25.55 2.84
CA ASN A 160 -5.26 -25.42 3.87
C ASN A 160 -5.18 -24.01 4.45
N ASN A 161 -6.20 -23.17 4.23
CA ASN A 161 -6.27 -21.77 4.68
C ASN A 161 -5.21 -20.81 4.09
N SER A 162 -4.47 -21.24 3.07
CA SER A 162 -3.57 -20.38 2.31
C SER A 162 -4.36 -19.39 1.46
N LEU A 163 -3.81 -18.20 1.24
CA LEU A 163 -4.43 -17.18 0.40
C LEU A 163 -4.37 -17.59 -1.07
N VAL A 164 -5.47 -17.43 -1.79
CA VAL A 164 -5.55 -17.69 -3.24
C VAL A 164 -5.90 -16.39 -3.94
N LEU A 165 -5.10 -16.03 -4.94
CA LEU A 165 -5.42 -14.96 -5.88
C LEU A 165 -6.21 -15.56 -7.04
N ASN A 166 -7.48 -15.20 -7.17
CA ASN A 166 -8.37 -15.68 -8.22
C ASN A 166 -8.46 -14.62 -9.32
N ARG A 167 -8.24 -15.03 -10.56
CA ARG A 167 -8.44 -14.20 -11.75
C ARG A 167 -9.32 -14.94 -12.74
N SER A 168 -10.28 -14.24 -13.33
CA SER A 168 -11.20 -14.80 -14.32
C SER A 168 -11.24 -13.87 -15.53
N PHE A 169 -11.00 -14.43 -16.70
CA PHE A 169 -10.98 -13.73 -17.98
C PHE A 169 -12.13 -14.25 -18.85
N ASN A 170 -13.03 -13.36 -19.25
CA ASN A 170 -14.03 -13.67 -20.25
C ASN A 170 -13.67 -12.95 -21.55
N VAL A 171 -13.31 -13.73 -22.57
CA VAL A 171 -12.90 -13.21 -23.89
C VAL A 171 -14.02 -13.41 -24.90
N ASP A 172 -14.29 -12.37 -25.69
CA ASP A 172 -15.24 -12.41 -26.80
C ASP A 172 -14.67 -11.71 -28.03
N GLY A 173 -15.04 -12.19 -29.22
CA GLY A 173 -14.66 -11.58 -30.50
C GLY A 173 -13.36 -12.09 -31.13
N LEU A 174 -12.74 -13.18 -30.63
CA LEU A 174 -11.67 -13.86 -31.37
C LEU A 174 -12.23 -14.59 -32.60
N ALA A 175 -11.53 -14.50 -33.72
CA ALA A 175 -11.84 -15.23 -34.95
C ALA A 175 -11.29 -16.68 -34.89
N ASP A 176 -11.74 -17.53 -35.82
CA ASP A 176 -11.27 -18.91 -35.90
C ASP A 176 -9.74 -18.98 -36.03
N GLY A 177 -9.11 -19.80 -35.19
CA GLY A 177 -7.65 -19.97 -35.16
C GLY A 177 -6.89 -18.85 -34.44
N GLN A 178 -7.56 -17.80 -33.95
CA GLN A 178 -6.95 -16.79 -33.10
C GLN A 178 -6.94 -17.20 -31.63
N LYS A 179 -5.94 -16.72 -30.90
CA LYS A 179 -5.80 -16.86 -29.44
C LYS A 179 -5.13 -15.63 -28.86
N ILE A 180 -5.33 -15.38 -27.57
CA ILE A 180 -4.54 -14.40 -26.83
C ILE A 180 -3.53 -15.15 -25.97
N ILE A 181 -2.27 -14.75 -26.04
CA ILE A 181 -1.28 -15.11 -25.04
C ILE A 181 -1.28 -14.03 -23.97
N PHE A 182 -1.66 -14.40 -22.75
CA PHE A 182 -1.57 -13.58 -21.57
C PHE A 182 -0.27 -13.90 -20.82
N LYS A 183 0.69 -12.97 -20.86
CA LYS A 183 1.99 -13.09 -20.19
C LYS A 183 1.90 -12.62 -18.74
N SER A 184 2.44 -13.41 -17.81
CA SER A 184 2.49 -13.03 -16.39
C SER A 184 3.65 -13.72 -15.67
N ASN A 185 3.95 -13.24 -14.48
CA ASN A 185 4.82 -13.94 -13.54
C ASN A 185 4.22 -13.96 -12.13
N VAL A 186 4.75 -14.86 -11.31
CA VAL A 186 4.53 -14.91 -9.86
C VAL A 186 5.86 -15.24 -9.17
N GLU A 187 6.08 -14.71 -7.97
CA GLU A 187 7.36 -14.89 -7.26
C GLU A 187 7.24 -15.55 -5.89
N SER A 188 6.09 -15.46 -5.21
CA SER A 188 5.93 -15.89 -3.82
C SER A 188 4.97 -17.07 -3.71
N ILE A 189 5.29 -18.17 -4.40
CA ILE A 189 4.57 -19.46 -4.32
C ILE A 189 5.51 -20.55 -3.83
N SER A 190 4.97 -21.61 -3.20
CA SER A 190 5.81 -22.69 -2.69
C SER A 190 6.27 -23.65 -3.79
N ILE A 191 5.41 -23.91 -4.78
CA ILE A 191 5.64 -24.81 -5.92
C ILE A 191 4.87 -24.31 -7.13
N LYS A 192 5.29 -24.68 -8.36
CA LYS A 192 4.61 -24.23 -9.60
C LYS A 192 3.17 -24.72 -9.71
N GLU A 193 2.84 -25.86 -9.11
CA GLU A 193 1.50 -26.47 -9.08
C GLU A 193 0.48 -25.64 -8.29
N ASN A 194 0.94 -24.62 -7.56
CA ASN A 194 0.05 -23.62 -6.95
C ASN A 194 -0.61 -22.71 -7.99
N ILE A 195 -0.11 -22.70 -9.24
CA ILE A 195 -0.77 -22.02 -10.36
C ILE A 195 -1.72 -23.02 -11.01
N LYS A 196 -3.02 -22.80 -10.80
CA LYS A 196 -4.10 -23.64 -11.31
C LYS A 196 -4.90 -22.85 -12.33
N THR A 197 -5.27 -23.50 -13.42
CA THR A 197 -6.07 -22.88 -14.48
C THR A 197 -6.90 -23.93 -15.20
N ASN A 198 -8.02 -23.50 -15.78
CA ASN A 198 -8.79 -24.30 -16.73
C ASN A 198 -8.35 -24.09 -18.20
N GLY A 199 -7.42 -23.14 -18.43
CA GLY A 199 -6.82 -22.85 -19.73
C GLY A 199 -5.49 -23.58 -19.96
N GLU A 200 -4.96 -23.45 -21.16
CA GLU A 200 -3.63 -23.97 -21.50
C GLU A 200 -2.56 -22.99 -20.99
N ILE A 201 -1.57 -23.51 -20.24
CA ILE A 201 -0.48 -22.73 -19.65
C ILE A 201 0.87 -23.29 -20.09
N GLU A 202 1.78 -22.40 -20.47
CA GLU A 202 3.17 -22.70 -20.80
C GLU A 202 4.08 -21.98 -19.82
N PHE A 203 4.89 -22.73 -19.06
CA PHE A 203 5.88 -22.17 -18.16
C PHE A 203 7.16 -21.86 -18.93
N LEU A 204 7.53 -20.58 -18.98
CA LEU A 204 8.72 -20.11 -19.67
C LEU A 204 9.97 -20.26 -18.79
N GLU A 205 9.83 -19.99 -17.51
CA GLU A 205 10.90 -20.10 -16.53
C GLU A 205 10.32 -20.45 -15.17
N VAL A 206 10.93 -21.39 -14.46
CA VAL A 206 10.61 -21.73 -13.07
C VAL A 206 11.92 -21.81 -12.29
N LYS A 207 12.03 -21.01 -11.24
CA LYS A 207 13.23 -20.90 -10.39
C LYS A 207 12.87 -21.12 -8.94
N GLU A 208 13.51 -22.09 -8.31
CA GLU A 208 13.54 -22.20 -6.86
C GLU A 208 14.54 -21.19 -6.30
N VAL A 209 14.11 -20.44 -5.30
CA VAL A 209 14.89 -19.41 -4.63
C VAL A 209 14.88 -19.68 -3.14
N GLN A 210 16.08 -19.72 -2.56
CA GLN A 210 16.28 -19.79 -1.13
C GLN A 210 16.61 -18.39 -0.61
N SER A 211 15.86 -17.93 0.39
CA SER A 211 16.13 -16.67 1.07
C SER A 211 15.89 -16.83 2.56
N GLU A 212 16.86 -16.43 3.38
CA GLU A 212 16.86 -16.67 4.83
C GLU A 212 16.67 -18.18 5.12
N ASN A 213 15.51 -18.54 5.67
CA ASN A 213 15.09 -19.91 6.02
C ASN A 213 13.86 -20.39 5.21
N LEU A 214 13.50 -19.69 4.13
CA LEU A 214 12.32 -19.99 3.33
C LEU A 214 12.72 -20.33 1.88
N ASN A 215 12.07 -21.36 1.35
CA ASN A 215 12.15 -21.72 -0.06
C ASN A 215 10.88 -21.25 -0.75
N PHE A 216 11.04 -20.62 -1.90
CA PHE A 216 9.93 -20.18 -2.74
C PHE A 216 10.26 -20.33 -4.21
N VAL A 217 9.23 -20.30 -5.04
CA VAL A 217 9.31 -20.48 -6.49
C VAL A 217 8.90 -19.19 -7.18
N ARG A 218 9.73 -18.77 -8.13
CA ARG A 218 9.39 -17.78 -9.14
C ARG A 218 9.03 -18.49 -10.43
N ALA A 219 7.93 -18.10 -11.06
CA ALA A 219 7.47 -18.68 -12.31
C ALA A 219 7.03 -17.59 -13.28
N ASP A 220 7.55 -17.64 -14.50
CA ASP A 220 7.06 -16.91 -15.65
C ASP A 220 6.24 -17.85 -16.52
N PHE A 221 5.10 -17.37 -17.00
CA PHE A 221 4.21 -18.20 -17.80
C PHE A 221 3.40 -17.41 -18.81
N ASP A 222 3.02 -18.13 -19.85
CA ASP A 222 2.07 -17.73 -20.87
C ASP A 222 0.77 -18.52 -20.64
N LEU A 223 -0.33 -17.81 -20.42
CA LEU A 223 -1.67 -18.39 -20.34
C LEU A 223 -2.40 -18.12 -21.66
N ILE A 224 -2.90 -19.17 -22.30
CA ILE A 224 -3.66 -19.05 -23.55
C ILE A 224 -5.12 -18.77 -23.21
N LEU A 225 -5.61 -17.62 -23.67
CA LEU A 225 -7.03 -17.24 -23.61
C LEU A 225 -7.68 -17.49 -24.99
N LYS A 226 -8.85 -18.13 -24.95
CA LYS A 226 -9.74 -18.38 -26.10
C LYS A 226 -11.10 -17.74 -25.79
N ASN A 227 -12.00 -17.69 -26.76
CA ASN A 227 -13.38 -17.21 -26.51
C ASN A 227 -14.01 -17.99 -25.35
N GLY A 228 -14.70 -17.27 -24.47
CA GLY A 228 -15.29 -17.80 -23.24
C GLY A 228 -14.43 -17.52 -22.00
N ASN A 229 -14.64 -18.34 -20.96
CA ASN A 229 -14.11 -18.08 -19.63
C ASN A 229 -12.85 -18.92 -19.31
N THR A 230 -11.76 -18.23 -18.99
CA THR A 230 -10.53 -18.81 -18.44
C THR A 230 -10.32 -18.33 -17.01
N ASN A 231 -10.15 -19.25 -16.06
CA ASN A 231 -9.84 -18.96 -14.66
C ASN A 231 -8.37 -19.28 -14.36
N LEU A 232 -7.74 -18.45 -13.54
CA LEU A 232 -6.37 -18.57 -13.06
C LEU A 232 -6.38 -18.36 -11.54
N ASP A 233 -6.09 -19.41 -10.80
CA ASP A 233 -5.99 -19.41 -9.35
C ASP A 233 -4.53 -19.61 -8.95
N ILE A 234 -4.00 -18.70 -8.13
CA ILE A 234 -2.61 -18.75 -7.66
C ILE A 234 -2.63 -18.86 -6.15
N ILE A 235 -2.21 -20.01 -5.62
CA ILE A 235 -2.06 -20.22 -4.18
C ILE A 235 -0.76 -19.56 -3.71
N LEU A 236 -0.90 -18.47 -2.98
CA LEU A 236 0.21 -17.66 -2.46
C LEU A 236 0.77 -18.29 -1.18
N MET A 237 2.05 -18.02 -0.92
CA MET A 237 2.65 -18.28 0.39
C MET A 237 2.05 -17.38 1.48
N ASP A 238 2.25 -17.73 2.74
CA ASP A 238 1.79 -16.87 3.85
C ASP A 238 2.58 -15.55 3.92
N LYS A 239 3.85 -15.56 3.49
CA LYS A 239 4.73 -14.38 3.46
C LYS A 239 5.04 -13.96 2.03
N ALA A 240 4.90 -12.68 1.74
CA ALA A 240 5.36 -12.07 0.50
C ALA A 240 6.90 -12.00 0.48
N MET A 241 7.52 -12.45 -0.62
CA MET A 241 8.98 -12.64 -0.71
C MET A 241 9.69 -11.55 -1.53
N VAL A 242 8.95 -10.72 -2.28
CA VAL A 242 9.53 -9.65 -3.09
C VAL A 242 9.61 -8.39 -2.24
N LYS A 243 10.83 -8.04 -1.82
CA LYS A 243 11.06 -6.82 -1.03
C LYS A 243 10.61 -5.58 -1.78
N ASN A 244 9.73 -4.82 -1.15
CA ASN A 244 9.24 -3.59 -1.74
C ASN A 244 10.35 -2.53 -1.73
N ALA A 245 10.71 -1.98 -2.89
CA ALA A 245 11.74 -0.94 -2.97
C ALA A 245 11.38 0.34 -2.19
N ASN A 246 10.09 0.60 -1.97
CA ASN A 246 9.61 1.70 -1.14
C ASN A 246 9.72 1.38 0.37
N SER A 247 10.03 0.14 0.75
CA SER A 247 10.22 -0.23 2.16
C SER A 247 11.41 0.51 2.78
N SER A 248 12.50 0.75 2.03
CA SER A 248 13.65 1.54 2.48
C SER A 248 13.39 3.06 2.54
N MET A 249 12.29 3.53 1.92
CA MET A 249 11.87 4.94 1.98
C MET A 249 11.08 5.28 3.27
N ASN A 250 10.77 4.30 4.11
CA ASN A 250 10.23 4.45 5.47
C ASN A 250 10.61 3.26 6.38
N ALA A 251 11.78 2.64 6.18
CA ALA A 251 12.28 1.56 7.03
C ALA A 251 12.80 2.11 8.37
N ILE A 252 11.89 2.66 9.16
CA ILE A 252 11.98 2.64 10.61
C ILE A 252 10.78 1.79 11.05
N VAL A 253 11.09 0.55 11.39
CA VAL A 253 10.23 -0.44 12.07
C VAL A 253 8.99 -0.86 11.26
N VAL A 254 9.19 -1.78 10.32
CA VAL A 254 8.15 -2.74 9.95
C VAL A 254 8.28 -3.90 10.93
N GLU A 255 7.80 -3.71 12.16
CA GLU A 255 7.57 -4.83 13.09
C GLU A 255 6.46 -4.58 14.13
N GLU A 256 5.78 -3.43 14.11
CA GLU A 256 4.48 -3.30 14.78
C GLU A 256 3.41 -2.90 13.77
N GLU A 257 2.63 -3.90 13.33
CA GLU A 257 1.31 -3.66 12.76
C GLU A 257 0.48 -2.93 13.81
N PHE A 258 -0.01 -1.73 13.50
CA PHE A 258 -1.01 -1.06 14.34
C PHE A 258 -2.40 -1.31 13.74
N PRO A 259 -3.23 -2.21 14.30
CA PRO A 259 -4.62 -2.43 13.85
C PRO A 259 -5.43 -1.13 13.73
N GLY A 260 -5.09 -0.10 14.51
CA GLY A 260 -5.73 1.21 14.46
C GLY A 260 -5.66 1.92 13.11
N LEU A 261 -4.64 1.64 12.30
CA LEU A 261 -4.55 2.18 10.94
C LEU A 261 -5.68 1.68 10.04
N GLN A 262 -6.13 0.44 10.21
CA GLN A 262 -7.24 -0.12 9.45
C GLN A 262 -8.55 0.56 9.83
N VAL A 263 -8.77 0.76 11.14
CA VAL A 263 -9.95 1.47 11.66
C VAL A 263 -10.00 2.91 11.13
N ILE A 264 -8.86 3.63 11.12
CA ILE A 264 -8.75 4.97 10.53
C ILE A 264 -9.02 4.94 9.02
N ALA A 265 -8.57 3.90 8.30
CA ALA A 265 -8.77 3.78 6.86
C ALA A 265 -10.22 3.50 6.48
N ASN A 266 -10.94 2.75 7.31
CA ASN A 266 -12.34 2.38 7.11
C ASN A 266 -13.33 3.39 7.70
N SER A 267 -12.82 4.47 8.29
CA SER A 267 -13.62 5.54 8.88
C SER A 267 -13.37 6.87 8.18
N ASP A 268 -14.19 7.88 8.50
CA ASP A 268 -14.09 9.24 7.97
C ASP A 268 -13.03 10.10 8.68
N CYS A 269 -12.23 9.53 9.60
CA CYS A 269 -11.20 10.23 10.38
C CYS A 269 -10.26 11.07 9.50
N LYS A 270 -9.86 10.52 8.33
CA LYS A 270 -8.93 11.16 7.38
C LYS A 270 -9.49 12.42 6.71
N THR A 271 -10.79 12.64 6.77
CA THR A 271 -11.42 13.87 6.25
C THR A 271 -11.02 15.09 7.08
N CYS A 272 -10.87 14.91 8.40
CA CYS A 272 -10.62 16.00 9.33
C CYS A 272 -9.25 15.93 10.03
N HIS A 273 -8.57 14.79 9.98
CA HIS A 273 -7.29 14.58 10.63
C HIS A 273 -6.22 14.11 9.64
N ASN A 274 -4.98 14.47 9.92
CA ASN A 274 -3.80 14.01 9.16
C ASN A 274 -2.71 13.56 10.14
N LYS A 275 -1.81 12.69 9.68
CA LYS A 275 -0.73 12.13 10.50
C LYS A 275 0.14 13.21 11.15
N THR A 276 0.58 14.22 10.38
CA THR A 276 1.60 15.18 10.82
C THR A 276 1.20 16.65 10.73
N ARG A 277 0.13 16.98 9.99
CA ARG A 277 -0.30 18.37 9.78
C ARG A 277 -1.69 18.61 10.37
N LYS A 278 -1.88 19.75 11.01
CA LYS A 278 -3.22 20.20 11.42
C LYS A 278 -4.04 20.54 10.17
N THR A 279 -5.27 20.02 10.08
CA THR A 279 -6.22 20.36 9.01
C THR A 279 -7.47 20.99 9.64
N ILE A 280 -8.62 20.31 9.60
CA ILE A 280 -9.85 20.74 10.30
C ILE A 280 -9.71 20.45 11.80
N GLY A 281 -9.24 19.25 12.11
CA GLY A 281 -8.83 18.79 13.44
C GLY A 281 -7.30 18.80 13.62
N PRO A 282 -6.81 18.55 14.85
CA PRO A 282 -5.37 18.41 15.13
C PRO A 282 -4.75 17.25 14.36
N SER A 283 -3.44 17.31 14.12
CA SER A 283 -2.75 16.14 13.58
C SER A 283 -2.70 15.01 14.62
N TYR A 284 -2.59 13.76 14.17
CA TYR A 284 -2.36 12.64 15.08
C TYR A 284 -1.07 12.83 15.88
N LEU A 285 -0.02 13.37 15.26
CA LEU A 285 1.21 13.73 15.95
C LEU A 285 1.00 14.79 17.05
N ASP A 286 0.17 15.81 16.81
CA ASP A 286 -0.16 16.81 17.83
C ASP A 286 -0.90 16.17 19.00
N ILE A 287 -1.83 15.26 18.73
CA ILE A 287 -2.55 14.49 19.77
C ILE A 287 -1.54 13.65 20.57
N ALA A 288 -0.65 12.93 19.88
CA ALA A 288 0.40 12.11 20.50
C ALA A 288 1.35 12.93 21.38
N ASN A 289 1.66 14.16 20.97
CA ASN A 289 2.53 15.06 21.73
C ASN A 289 1.81 15.73 22.92
N ARG A 290 0.49 15.90 22.84
CA ARG A 290 -0.31 16.52 23.92
C ARG A 290 -0.66 15.55 25.04
N TYR A 291 -0.95 14.29 24.71
CA TYR A 291 -1.41 13.30 25.67
C TYR A 291 -0.31 12.27 25.97
N ASP A 292 -0.05 12.02 27.25
CA ASP A 292 0.87 10.96 27.68
C ASP A 292 0.28 9.57 27.43
N PRO A 293 1.07 8.59 26.94
CA PRO A 293 0.60 7.24 26.67
C PRO A 293 0.30 6.53 27.99
N SER A 294 -0.95 6.63 28.44
CA SER A 294 -1.46 6.05 29.68
C SER A 294 -2.88 5.55 29.44
N GLU A 295 -3.28 4.52 30.19
CA GLU A 295 -4.63 3.94 30.09
C GLU A 295 -5.73 4.98 30.36
N GLU A 296 -5.49 5.92 31.28
CA GLU A 296 -6.43 7.01 31.54
C GLU A 296 -6.65 7.90 30.30
N ASN A 297 -5.56 8.38 29.68
CA ASN A 297 -5.65 9.19 28.47
C ASN A 297 -6.24 8.39 27.29
N LYS A 298 -5.93 7.09 27.21
CA LYS A 298 -6.50 6.19 26.20
C LYS A 298 -8.03 6.16 26.31
N LEU A 299 -8.55 5.88 27.51
CA LEU A 299 -9.99 5.85 27.76
C LEU A 299 -10.67 7.21 27.53
N GLN A 300 -10.00 8.31 27.90
CA GLN A 300 -10.50 9.66 27.63
C GLN A 300 -10.61 9.94 26.12
N LEU A 301 -9.59 9.58 25.34
CA LEU A 301 -9.59 9.76 23.89
C LEU A 301 -10.62 8.85 23.20
N ILE A 302 -10.77 7.59 23.62
CA ILE A 302 -11.83 6.69 23.14
C ILE A 302 -13.20 7.33 23.37
N LYS A 303 -13.48 7.80 24.59
CA LYS A 303 -14.73 8.47 24.92
C LYS A 303 -14.94 9.72 24.06
N LYS A 304 -13.88 10.50 23.85
CA LYS A 304 -13.93 11.70 23.01
C LYS A 304 -14.28 11.37 21.56
N ILE A 305 -13.73 10.27 21.01
CA ILE A 305 -14.04 9.81 19.65
C ILE A 305 -15.50 9.35 19.56
N LYS A 306 -16.00 8.53 20.50
CA LYS A 306 -17.40 8.07 20.45
C LYS A 306 -18.43 9.18 20.60
N GLN A 307 -18.15 10.15 21.45
CA GLN A 307 -19.11 11.20 21.82
C GLN A 307 -18.94 12.49 21.00
N GLY A 308 -17.82 12.64 20.30
CA GLY A 308 -17.47 13.86 19.60
C GLY A 308 -17.22 15.05 20.55
N GLY A 309 -17.31 16.25 19.99
CA GLY A 309 -17.31 17.51 20.73
C GLY A 309 -16.21 18.49 20.33
N SER A 310 -16.18 19.64 21.01
CA SER A 310 -15.36 20.81 20.65
C SER A 310 -14.55 21.33 21.85
N GLY A 311 -13.76 22.39 21.64
CA GLY A 311 -13.16 23.22 22.69
C GLY A 311 -11.67 22.96 22.99
N VAL A 312 -11.21 21.70 22.94
CA VAL A 312 -9.83 21.35 23.31
C VAL A 312 -8.80 21.81 22.28
N TRP A 313 -9.16 21.76 20.99
CA TRP A 313 -8.26 22.01 19.85
C TRP A 313 -8.70 23.21 18.98
N GLY A 314 -9.75 23.91 19.42
CA GLY A 314 -10.40 25.01 18.71
C GLY A 314 -11.92 24.93 18.79
N SER A 315 -12.58 25.82 18.03
CA SER A 315 -14.04 25.92 17.92
C SER A 315 -14.68 24.82 17.06
N ASN A 316 -13.90 24.19 16.18
CA ASN A 316 -14.40 23.10 15.32
C ASN A 316 -14.79 21.89 16.16
N ALA A 317 -16.01 21.38 15.95
CA ALA A 317 -16.52 20.21 16.64
C ALA A 317 -16.20 18.94 15.85
N MET A 318 -15.74 17.90 16.55
CA MET A 318 -15.61 16.56 16.00
C MET A 318 -16.98 15.86 16.05
N THR A 319 -17.41 15.27 14.93
CA THR A 319 -18.63 14.46 14.84
C THR A 319 -18.50 13.21 15.73
N PRO A 320 -19.57 12.75 16.40
CA PRO A 320 -19.53 11.52 17.20
C PRO A 320 -19.38 10.25 16.33
N HIS A 321 -18.59 9.27 16.80
CA HIS A 321 -18.43 7.95 16.17
C HIS A 321 -18.98 6.79 17.04
N PRO A 322 -20.28 6.74 17.36
CA PRO A 322 -20.84 5.74 18.28
C PRO A 322 -20.87 4.31 17.70
N THR A 323 -20.74 4.16 16.38
CA THR A 323 -20.75 2.88 15.68
C THR A 323 -19.41 2.15 15.71
N LEU A 324 -18.32 2.83 16.07
CA LEU A 324 -17.01 2.21 16.23
C LEU A 324 -16.92 1.53 17.60
N SER A 325 -16.41 0.30 17.62
CA SER A 325 -16.20 -0.48 18.85
C SER A 325 -15.10 0.12 19.72
N ASP A 326 -15.21 -0.04 21.05
CA ASP A 326 -14.21 0.46 22.00
C ASP A 326 -12.82 -0.17 21.76
N GLU A 327 -12.78 -1.44 21.39
CA GLU A 327 -11.56 -2.17 21.01
C GLU A 327 -10.88 -1.52 19.79
N GLY A 328 -11.60 -1.41 18.67
CA GLY A 328 -11.08 -0.72 17.47
C GLY A 328 -10.67 0.73 17.72
N LEU A 329 -11.35 1.46 18.62
CA LEU A 329 -10.93 2.81 19.01
C LEU A 329 -9.69 2.82 19.91
N GLY A 330 -9.52 1.81 20.74
CA GLY A 330 -8.30 1.59 21.51
C GLY A 330 -7.09 1.45 20.58
N GLU A 331 -7.22 0.64 19.55
CA GLU A 331 -6.19 0.44 18.52
C GLU A 331 -5.84 1.73 17.78
N VAL A 332 -6.84 2.57 17.47
CA VAL A 332 -6.62 3.90 16.88
C VAL A 332 -5.78 4.80 17.80
N VAL A 333 -6.10 4.79 19.11
CA VAL A 333 -5.38 5.63 20.08
C VAL A 333 -3.96 5.11 20.31
N ASP A 334 -3.75 3.80 20.31
CA ASP A 334 -2.42 3.18 20.41
C ASP A 334 -1.54 3.58 19.21
N TYR A 335 -2.10 3.54 18.00
CA TYR A 335 -1.43 4.08 16.82
C TYR A 335 -1.08 5.56 16.98
N ILE A 336 -2.01 6.38 17.48
CA ILE A 336 -1.73 7.80 17.70
C ILE A 336 -0.57 7.96 18.70
N PHE A 337 -0.59 7.23 19.82
CA PHE A 337 0.49 7.27 20.81
C PHE A 337 1.83 6.80 20.26
N SER A 338 1.86 5.82 19.35
CA SER A 338 3.12 5.35 18.74
C SER A 338 3.79 6.41 17.86
N LEU A 339 3.04 7.42 17.38
CA LEU A 339 3.61 8.56 16.66
C LEU A 339 4.45 9.48 17.56
N ARG A 340 4.31 9.36 18.89
CA ARG A 340 5.16 10.08 19.84
C ARG A 340 6.55 9.46 19.84
N THR A 341 7.53 10.20 19.34
CA THR A 341 8.94 9.82 19.49
C THR A 341 9.33 9.92 20.97
N LYS A 342 9.83 8.82 21.55
CA LYS A 342 10.30 8.79 22.95
C LYS A 342 11.37 9.86 23.14
N LYS A 343 11.27 10.61 24.24
CA LYS A 343 12.20 11.68 24.64
C LYS A 343 13.63 11.17 24.96
N ASN A 344 13.87 9.87 24.84
CA ASN A 344 15.11 9.19 25.25
C ASN A 344 15.97 8.67 24.10
N ASP A 345 15.59 8.85 22.82
CA ASP A 345 16.52 8.59 21.70
C ASP A 345 17.40 9.81 21.39
N VAL A 346 17.86 10.47 22.44
CA VAL A 346 19.03 11.34 22.36
C VAL A 346 20.22 10.41 22.14
N PHE A 347 21.10 10.75 21.20
CA PHE A 347 22.44 10.18 21.11
C PHE A 347 23.17 10.39 22.45
N GLU A 348 23.00 9.48 23.42
CA GLU A 348 24.05 9.24 24.40
C GLU A 348 25.17 8.53 23.66
N GLY A 349 26.18 9.27 23.21
CA GLY A 349 27.42 8.62 22.79
C GLY A 349 28.36 9.34 21.85
N LEU A 350 28.06 10.53 21.32
CA LEU A 350 29.05 11.28 20.53
C LEU A 350 29.03 12.74 20.93
N ALA A 351 30.01 13.12 21.75
CA ALA A 351 30.35 14.51 21.96
C ALA A 351 30.59 15.16 20.59
N VAL A 352 29.78 16.16 20.28
CA VAL A 352 29.98 17.02 19.12
C VAL A 352 31.41 17.58 19.21
N ASN A 353 32.26 17.20 18.25
CA ASN A 353 33.73 17.43 18.15
C ASN A 353 34.65 16.23 18.42
N SER A 354 34.16 15.00 18.56
CA SER A 354 35.06 13.84 18.71
C SER A 354 35.54 13.29 17.35
N ILE A 355 36.81 13.54 17.02
CA ILE A 355 37.56 12.72 16.05
C ILE A 355 37.79 11.37 16.73
N LEU A 356 37.16 10.32 16.21
CA LEU A 356 37.39 8.96 16.71
C LEU A 356 38.41 8.26 15.80
N PRO A 357 39.40 7.54 16.37
CA PRO A 357 40.31 6.73 15.57
C PRO A 357 39.49 5.66 14.84
N ALA A 358 39.76 5.51 13.54
CA ALA A 358 39.07 4.52 12.75
C ALA A 358 39.58 3.12 13.10
N THR A 359 38.78 2.36 13.87
CA THR A 359 39.05 0.95 14.15
C THR A 359 38.51 0.09 13.00
N ASN A 360 39.33 -0.84 12.48
CA ASN A 360 38.98 -1.84 11.46
C ASN A 360 38.70 -1.30 10.03
N LEU A 361 39.51 -0.36 9.55
CA LEU A 361 39.53 0.01 8.11
C LEU A 361 40.42 -0.96 7.30
N ASP A 362 40.09 -2.24 7.25
CA ASP A 362 40.78 -3.18 6.37
C ASP A 362 40.06 -3.27 5.01
N HIS A 363 40.79 -2.93 3.94
CA HIS A 363 40.47 -3.19 2.54
C HIS A 363 39.15 -2.58 1.98
N VAL A 364 38.73 -1.40 2.45
CA VAL A 364 37.66 -0.64 1.78
C VAL A 364 38.28 0.41 0.85
N ASN A 365 37.95 0.33 -0.44
CA ASN A 365 38.28 1.35 -1.42
C ASN A 365 37.41 2.60 -1.14
N LEU A 366 37.83 3.45 -0.20
CA LEU A 366 37.09 4.64 0.22
C LEU A 366 37.03 5.64 -0.94
N GLY A 367 35.82 6.05 -1.32
CA GLY A 367 35.60 7.07 -2.34
C GLY A 367 35.93 8.48 -1.83
N ASN A 368 36.22 9.40 -2.76
CA ASN A 368 36.51 10.79 -2.42
C ASN A 368 35.23 11.56 -2.02
N GLY A 369 35.16 12.03 -0.77
CA GLY A 369 34.12 12.91 -0.24
C GLY A 369 33.47 12.39 1.05
N LEU A 370 32.64 13.23 1.69
CA LEU A 370 31.88 12.87 2.88
C LEU A 370 30.41 12.59 2.52
N VAL A 371 29.83 11.57 3.16
CA VAL A 371 28.39 11.34 3.09
C VAL A 371 27.70 12.48 3.81
N THR A 372 26.94 13.27 3.08
CA THR A 372 26.33 14.51 3.53
C THR A 372 24.82 14.39 3.47
N LYS A 373 24.16 14.74 4.56
CA LYS A 373 22.71 14.68 4.74
C LYS A 373 22.20 16.06 5.16
N VAL A 374 21.11 16.52 4.56
CA VAL A 374 20.46 17.80 4.88
C VAL A 374 19.14 17.50 5.58
N PHE A 375 18.83 18.21 6.66
CA PHE A 375 17.63 18.03 7.48
C PHE A 375 16.89 19.36 7.54
N LEU A 376 15.60 19.37 7.22
CA LEU A 376 14.77 20.55 7.49
C LEU A 376 14.37 20.57 8.95
N THR A 377 14.39 21.77 9.52
CA THR A 377 13.83 22.06 10.82
C THR A 377 12.60 22.93 10.62
N ASN A 378 11.45 22.51 11.13
CA ASN A 378 10.20 23.25 11.04
C ASN A 378 10.01 24.21 12.23
N TYR A 379 11.12 24.53 12.91
CA TYR A 379 11.23 25.45 14.02
C TYR A 379 12.59 26.14 13.96
N LYS A 380 12.69 27.31 14.60
CA LYS A 380 13.96 28.03 14.72
C LYS A 380 14.95 27.20 15.54
N VAL A 381 16.09 26.88 14.94
CA VAL A 381 17.20 26.17 15.60
C VAL A 381 18.00 27.18 16.40
N ASN A 382 18.09 26.99 17.72
CA ASN A 382 18.89 27.85 18.60
C ASN A 382 20.21 27.16 19.00
N GLY A 383 20.33 25.85 18.80
CA GLY A 383 21.57 25.10 18.99
C GLY A 383 21.52 23.69 18.38
N MET A 384 22.65 22.98 18.35
CA MET A 384 22.73 21.65 17.75
C MET A 384 21.86 20.59 18.45
N SER A 385 21.59 20.74 19.74
CA SER A 385 20.64 19.89 20.47
C SER A 385 19.21 19.98 19.95
N ASP A 386 18.88 21.07 19.25
CA ASP A 386 17.57 21.26 18.65
C ASP A 386 17.48 20.50 17.33
N ILE A 387 18.59 19.98 16.79
CA ILE A 387 18.62 19.33 15.48
C ILE A 387 18.45 17.83 15.65
N ARG A 388 17.45 17.28 14.97
CA ARG A 388 17.13 15.85 14.97
C ARG A 388 17.88 15.15 13.84
N PHE A 389 19.15 14.80 14.06
CA PHE A 389 19.95 14.07 13.06
C PHE A 389 19.52 12.61 12.86
N ASN A 390 18.64 12.10 13.73
CA ASN A 390 17.91 10.84 13.54
C ASN A 390 16.64 11.00 12.69
N ALA A 391 16.21 12.23 12.39
CA ALA A 391 15.08 12.46 11.48
C ALA A 391 15.45 12.08 10.05
N LYS A 392 14.44 11.91 9.18
CA LYS A 392 14.70 11.63 7.76
C LYS A 392 15.33 12.86 7.10
N PRO A 393 16.53 12.74 6.49
CA PRO A 393 17.10 13.86 5.75
C PRO A 393 16.28 14.13 4.48
N ILE A 394 16.18 15.40 4.12
CA ILE A 394 15.49 15.89 2.92
C ILE A 394 16.37 15.77 1.66
N MET A 395 17.68 15.66 1.84
CA MET A 395 18.66 15.43 0.78
C MET A 395 19.82 14.62 1.35
N ALA A 396 20.39 13.71 0.55
CA ALA A 396 21.62 13.02 0.89
C ALA A 396 22.49 12.80 -0.35
N GLY A 397 23.81 12.86 -0.20
CA GLY A 397 24.76 12.66 -1.29
C GLY A 397 26.21 12.61 -0.79
N VAL A 398 27.16 12.44 -1.71
CA VAL A 398 28.59 12.51 -1.40
C VAL A 398 29.12 13.89 -1.78
N MET A 399 29.55 14.68 -0.80
CA MET A 399 30.06 16.03 -1.00
C MET A 399 31.58 16.04 -0.88
N LYS A 400 32.26 16.60 -1.88
CA LYS A 400 33.72 16.62 -1.97
C LYS A 400 34.35 17.92 -1.46
N ASN A 401 33.59 19.01 -1.43
CA ASN A 401 34.07 20.33 -1.05
C ASN A 401 33.04 20.99 -0.14
N PHE A 402 33.48 21.47 1.03
CA PHE A 402 32.64 22.18 2.02
C PHE A 402 32.98 23.68 2.12
N GLY A 403 33.80 24.21 1.21
CA GLY A 403 34.07 25.65 1.14
C GLY A 403 32.96 26.40 0.41
N ASN A 404 32.60 27.59 0.92
CA ASN A 404 31.64 28.53 0.31
C ASN A 404 30.28 27.91 -0.04
N ILE A 405 29.72 27.11 0.87
CA ILE A 405 28.40 26.51 0.70
C ILE A 405 27.34 27.62 0.66
N GLY A 406 26.69 27.81 -0.48
CA GLY A 406 25.67 28.83 -0.70
C GLY A 406 24.27 28.25 -0.87
N GLY A 407 23.24 29.10 -0.78
CA GLY A 407 21.83 28.68 -0.97
C GLY A 407 21.53 28.09 -2.35
N SER A 408 22.37 28.33 -3.37
CA SER A 408 22.25 27.68 -4.68
C SER A 408 22.68 26.22 -4.70
N ASP A 409 23.47 25.77 -3.72
CA ASP A 409 23.96 24.40 -3.63
C ASP A 409 22.88 23.42 -3.14
N PHE A 410 21.81 23.95 -2.55
CA PHE A 410 20.66 23.17 -2.08
C PHE A 410 19.37 23.65 -2.75
N VAL A 411 18.89 22.86 -3.70
CA VAL A 411 17.66 23.17 -4.44
C VAL A 411 16.47 23.31 -3.48
N GLY A 412 15.99 24.54 -3.29
CA GLY A 412 14.78 24.84 -2.52
C GLY A 412 14.94 24.88 -1.00
N VAL A 413 16.17 24.94 -0.48
CA VAL A 413 16.45 24.94 0.96
C VAL A 413 17.32 26.14 1.33
N ASN A 414 16.66 27.24 1.72
CA ASN A 414 17.33 28.52 1.95
C ASN A 414 17.35 28.94 3.43
N GLU A 415 16.57 28.29 4.29
CA GLU A 415 16.44 28.62 5.71
C GLU A 415 16.09 27.40 6.57
N ASN A 416 16.34 27.49 7.89
CA ASN A 416 15.94 26.51 8.90
C ASN A 416 16.29 25.07 8.54
N PHE A 417 17.56 24.82 8.23
CA PHE A 417 18.05 23.48 7.93
C PHE A 417 19.36 23.18 8.66
N ALA A 418 19.70 21.91 8.72
CA ALA A 418 20.94 21.40 9.28
C ALA A 418 21.64 20.47 8.28
N ILE A 419 22.96 20.42 8.34
CA ILE A 419 23.78 19.50 7.54
C ILE A 419 24.52 18.56 8.49
N LEU A 420 24.49 17.27 8.19
CA LEU A 420 25.35 16.25 8.80
C LEU A 420 26.27 15.67 7.72
N ALA A 421 27.58 15.86 7.87
CA ALA A 421 28.59 15.26 7.01
C ALA A 421 29.40 14.22 7.80
N GLN A 422 29.53 13.01 7.27
CA GLN A 422 30.21 11.88 7.93
C GLN A 422 31.16 11.19 6.95
N GLY A 423 32.34 10.84 7.44
CA GLY A 423 33.33 10.08 6.70
C GLY A 423 34.67 10.02 7.43
N TYR A 424 35.68 9.54 6.73
CA TYR A 424 37.03 9.40 7.26
C TYR A 424 37.93 10.48 6.67
N PHE A 425 38.80 11.04 7.51
CA PHE A 425 39.86 11.94 7.07
C PHE A 425 41.19 11.21 7.17
N LYS A 426 41.96 11.17 6.08
CA LYS A 426 43.29 10.59 6.06
C LYS A 426 44.30 11.65 6.49
N VAL A 427 45.08 11.35 7.52
CA VAL A 427 46.18 12.19 7.99
C VAL A 427 47.47 11.48 7.60
N ASP A 428 48.23 12.08 6.67
CA ASP A 428 49.47 11.47 6.16
C ASP A 428 50.68 11.73 7.07
N GLU A 429 50.66 12.80 7.86
CA GLU A 429 51.74 13.19 8.78
C GLU A 429 51.22 13.43 10.20
N GLU A 430 51.96 12.98 11.21
CA GLU A 430 51.62 13.24 12.61
C GLU A 430 51.70 14.75 12.90
N GLY A 431 50.65 15.32 13.51
CA GLY A 431 50.58 16.75 13.79
C GLY A 431 49.29 17.17 14.48
N GLN A 432 49.21 18.46 14.83
CA GLN A 432 48.00 19.09 15.37
C GLN A 432 47.22 19.75 14.23
N TYR A 433 45.96 19.36 14.06
CA TYR A 433 45.08 19.85 12.99
C TYR A 433 43.85 20.52 13.60
N ASP A 434 43.64 21.79 13.27
CA ASP A 434 42.48 22.56 13.70
C ASP A 434 41.45 22.64 12.57
N PHE A 435 40.23 22.14 12.81
CA PHE A 435 39.12 22.25 11.87
C PHE A 435 38.24 23.43 12.25
N ARG A 436 38.09 24.38 11.33
CA ARG A 436 37.23 25.56 11.53
C ARG A 436 36.15 25.62 10.47
N ILE A 437 34.90 25.76 10.91
CA ILE A 437 33.82 26.22 10.05
C ILE A 437 33.98 27.74 9.92
N TRP A 438 34.06 28.22 8.69
CA TRP A 438 34.11 29.64 8.38
C TRP A 438 32.89 30.01 7.54
N SER A 439 32.27 31.13 7.89
CA SER A 439 31.18 31.79 7.18
C SER A 439 31.68 33.19 6.87
N ASP A 440 31.34 33.71 5.70
CA ASP A 440 31.57 35.11 5.30
C ASP A 440 30.65 36.09 6.03
#